data_AF-A0A9E1KIF0-F1
#
_entry.id   AF-A0A9E1KIF0-F1
#
_cell.length_a   1.000
_cell.length_b   1.000
_cell.length_c   1.000
_cell.angle_alpha   90.00
_cell.angle_beta   90.00
_cell.angle_gamma   90.00
#
_symmetry.space_group_name_H-M   'P 1'
#
loop_
_entity.id
_entity.type
_entity.pdbx_description
1 polymer ?
#
loop_
_entity_poly.entity_id
_entity_poly.type
_entity_poly.pdbx_seq_one_letter_code
_entity_poly.pdbx_strand_id
1 'polypeptide(L)'
;MCQIRSERLHFIPSFWRNQIEVMPRNEDSEFTPVPEHIDLDEVCVAKDYRKIRNDHTFSYGNKFYLIESPLKHSIAKQKIEIRTGQYAGFEAYFAGRHLAVSEVIEPTKPSMFDLDIQKKLGVLELAEKLQNVSEASRLSGVSRDTIYRHRKLIKEGGVQALKRQVRADHIHQNRTDQEVTSTVIEFSLDNPHLGQAQVSNQLKKYYQIELSASGVRYVWLRENMQTCALRLQKKEALSAVV
;
A
#
# COMPACT_ATOMS: atom_id res chain seq x y z
N MET A 1 21.35 -7.24 -1.12
CA MET A 1 20.03 -7.88 -0.93
C MET A 1 20.18 -9.00 0.10
N CYS A 2 19.81 -8.75 1.35
CA CYS A 2 19.82 -9.78 2.38
C CYS A 2 18.40 -10.35 2.45
N GLN A 3 18.18 -11.48 1.77
CA GLN A 3 16.95 -12.24 1.96
C GLN A 3 17.03 -12.88 3.35
N ILE A 4 16.35 -12.28 4.32
CA ILE A 4 16.05 -12.93 5.59
C ILE A 4 15.06 -14.05 5.25
N ARG A 5 15.60 -15.24 4.96
CA ARG A 5 14.80 -16.44 4.86
C ARG A 5 14.23 -16.70 6.25
N SER A 6 12.90 -16.59 6.33
CA SER A 6 12.09 -17.17 7.40
C SER A 6 12.20 -18.68 7.30
N GLU A 7 13.34 -19.22 7.74
CA GLU A 7 13.49 -20.65 8.00
C GLU A 7 12.83 -20.87 9.35
N ARG A 8 11.67 -21.56 9.33
CA ARG A 8 11.09 -22.13 10.55
C ARG A 8 12.22 -22.87 11.25
N LEU A 9 12.44 -22.58 12.53
CA LEU A 9 13.35 -23.33 13.39
C LEU A 9 12.89 -24.81 13.36
N HIS A 10 13.46 -25.60 12.47
CA HIS A 10 13.21 -27.03 12.43
C HIS A 10 14.14 -27.64 13.46
N PHE A 11 13.56 -28.21 14.53
CA PHE A 11 14.34 -28.95 15.50
C PHE A 11 15.17 -30.01 14.76
N ILE A 12 16.46 -30.14 15.09
CA ILE A 12 17.40 -31.06 14.43
C ILE A 12 17.72 -32.18 15.43
N PRO A 13 16.97 -33.30 15.42
CA PRO A 13 17.12 -34.35 16.42
C PRO A 13 18.48 -35.04 16.36
N SER A 14 19.14 -35.06 15.21
CA SER A 14 20.46 -35.70 15.04
C SER A 14 21.57 -34.92 15.74
N PHE A 15 21.54 -33.59 15.68
CA PHE A 15 22.51 -32.74 16.36
C PHE A 15 22.34 -32.82 17.88
N TRP A 16 21.10 -32.71 18.35
CA TRP A 16 20.78 -32.73 19.78
C TRP A 16 21.17 -34.04 20.45
N ARG A 17 20.81 -35.19 19.85
CA ARG A 17 21.15 -36.51 20.40
C ARG A 17 22.65 -36.77 20.49
N ASN A 18 23.42 -36.27 19.53
CA ASN A 18 24.86 -36.55 19.47
C ASN A 18 25.71 -35.59 20.31
N GLN A 19 25.27 -34.34 20.51
CA GLN A 19 26.11 -33.30 21.12
C GLN A 19 25.55 -32.71 22.42
N ILE A 20 24.25 -32.80 22.68
CA ILE A 20 23.59 -32.11 23.81
C ILE A 20 22.88 -33.09 24.76
N GLU A 21 22.33 -34.19 24.24
CA GLU A 21 21.55 -35.13 25.04
C GLU A 21 22.43 -35.79 26.11
N VAL A 22 22.08 -35.53 27.37
CA VAL A 22 22.72 -36.13 28.54
C VAL A 22 21.83 -37.26 29.02
N MET A 23 22.38 -38.47 29.12
CA MET A 23 21.66 -39.61 29.66
C MET A 23 21.27 -39.33 31.11
N PRO A 24 19.97 -39.38 31.47
CA PRO A 24 19.54 -39.10 32.82
C PRO A 24 20.05 -40.20 33.77
N ARG A 25 20.43 -39.81 35.00
CA ARG A 25 20.88 -40.77 36.02
C ARG A 25 19.73 -41.60 36.60
N ASN A 26 18.51 -41.10 36.50
CA ASN A 26 17.28 -41.76 36.89
C ASN A 26 16.29 -41.68 35.72
N GLU A 27 15.68 -42.80 35.36
CA GLU A 27 14.71 -42.87 34.27
C GLU A 27 13.33 -42.35 34.69
N ASP A 28 13.06 -42.28 36.00
CA ASP A 28 11.83 -41.74 36.54
C ASP A 28 11.78 -40.21 36.34
N SER A 29 10.74 -39.73 35.67
CA SER A 29 10.50 -38.29 35.51
C SER A 29 10.16 -37.65 36.85
N GLU A 30 11.03 -36.76 37.34
CA GLU A 30 10.74 -35.91 38.51
C GLU A 30 9.69 -34.82 38.22
N PHE A 31 9.32 -34.62 36.95
CA PHE A 31 8.27 -33.68 36.59
C PHE A 31 6.90 -34.18 37.04
N THR A 32 6.20 -33.36 37.83
CA THR A 32 4.79 -33.58 38.15
C THR A 32 3.97 -33.54 36.86
N PRO A 33 3.21 -34.59 36.50
CA PRO A 33 2.36 -34.57 35.33
C PRO A 33 1.32 -33.46 35.46
N VAL A 34 0.99 -32.84 34.33
CA VAL A 34 -0.06 -31.82 34.31
C VAL A 34 -1.37 -32.46 34.74
N PRO A 35 -2.06 -31.92 35.76
CA PRO A 35 -3.35 -32.46 36.19
C PRO A 35 -4.34 -32.56 35.03
N GLU A 36 -5.12 -33.63 34.96
CA GLU A 36 -6.06 -33.90 33.86
C GLU A 36 -7.11 -32.80 33.64
N HIS A 37 -7.35 -31.94 34.63
CA HIS A 37 -8.31 -30.84 34.54
C HIS A 37 -7.72 -29.53 33.98
N ILE A 38 -6.41 -29.49 33.69
CA ILE A 38 -5.73 -28.31 33.15
C ILE A 38 -5.48 -28.53 31.66
N ASP A 39 -6.17 -27.75 30.83
CA ASP A 39 -5.90 -27.70 29.41
C ASP A 39 -4.71 -26.75 29.13
N LEU A 40 -3.59 -27.31 28.67
CA LEU A 40 -2.40 -26.54 28.32
C LEU A 40 -2.64 -25.58 27.16
N ASP A 41 -3.60 -25.88 26.28
CA ASP A 41 -3.91 -25.02 25.13
C ASP A 41 -4.62 -23.73 25.57
N GLU A 42 -5.28 -23.73 26.74
CA GLU A 42 -5.82 -22.52 27.37
C GLU A 42 -4.78 -21.76 28.20
N VAL A 43 -3.76 -22.46 28.71
CA VAL A 43 -2.71 -21.89 29.56
C VAL A 43 -1.60 -21.23 28.72
N CYS A 44 -1.16 -21.89 27.65
CA CYS A 44 -0.06 -21.47 26.78
C CYS A 44 -0.52 -20.52 25.67
N VAL A 45 -1.25 -19.46 26.02
CA VAL A 45 -1.77 -18.46 25.06
C VAL A 45 -1.09 -17.10 25.22
N ALA A 46 -0.85 -16.43 24.10
CA ALA A 46 -0.49 -15.01 24.11
C ALA A 46 -1.76 -14.17 24.36
N LYS A 47 -1.72 -13.31 25.38
CA LYS A 47 -2.85 -12.46 25.77
C LYS A 47 -2.61 -11.01 25.36
N ASP A 48 -3.47 -10.51 24.48
CA ASP A 48 -3.49 -9.13 24.02
C ASP A 48 -4.77 -8.42 24.49
N TYR A 49 -4.67 -7.17 24.93
CA TYR A 49 -5.84 -6.41 25.36
C TYR A 49 -6.20 -5.32 24.34
N ARG A 50 -7.46 -5.33 23.87
CA ARG A 50 -7.99 -4.30 22.95
C ARG A 50 -9.19 -3.58 23.53
N LYS A 51 -9.29 -2.28 23.28
CA LYS A 51 -10.42 -1.47 23.71
C LYS A 51 -11.52 -1.49 22.65
N ILE A 52 -12.75 -1.76 23.07
CA ILE A 52 -13.92 -1.78 22.20
C ILE A 52 -14.35 -0.34 21.87
N ARG A 53 -14.73 -0.10 20.62
CA ARG A 53 -15.28 1.18 20.14
C ARG A 53 -16.75 1.35 20.54
N ASN A 54 -17.35 2.48 20.18
CA ASN A 54 -18.76 2.75 20.51
C ASN A 54 -19.75 1.87 19.70
N ASP A 55 -19.32 1.39 18.54
CA ASP A 55 -20.07 0.51 17.63
C ASP A 55 -19.89 -0.99 17.95
N HIS A 56 -19.34 -1.32 19.12
CA HIS A 56 -19.00 -2.68 19.53
C HIS A 56 -18.02 -3.41 18.59
N THR A 57 -17.19 -2.65 17.86
CA THR A 57 -16.07 -3.20 17.07
C THR A 57 -14.73 -3.07 17.80
N PHE A 58 -13.78 -3.91 17.44
CA PHE A 58 -12.38 -3.79 17.86
C PHE A 58 -11.43 -4.07 16.69
N SER A 59 -10.21 -3.54 16.78
CA SER A 59 -9.16 -3.79 15.79
C SER A 59 -8.18 -4.84 16.29
N TYR A 60 -7.85 -5.78 15.43
CA TYR A 60 -6.81 -6.78 15.65
C TYR A 60 -6.23 -7.25 14.32
N GLY A 61 -4.91 -7.44 14.22
CA GLY A 61 -4.28 -7.96 13.00
C GLY A 61 -4.55 -7.14 11.72
N ASN A 62 -4.63 -5.80 11.82
CA ASN A 62 -4.99 -4.89 10.72
C ASN A 62 -6.39 -5.11 10.12
N LYS A 63 -7.27 -5.78 10.88
CA LYS A 63 -8.67 -6.01 10.55
C LYS A 63 -9.56 -5.49 11.67
N PHE A 64 -10.84 -5.32 11.36
CA PHE A 64 -11.87 -4.97 12.34
C PHE A 64 -12.79 -6.17 12.55
N TYR A 65 -13.26 -6.31 13.78
CA TYR A 65 -14.15 -7.38 14.18
C TYR A 65 -15.33 -6.81 14.95
N LEU A 66 -16.54 -7.28 14.64
CA LEU A 66 -17.79 -6.95 15.32
C LEU A 66 -18.10 -8.04 16.33
N ILE A 67 -18.51 -7.65 17.53
CA ILE A 67 -18.94 -8.59 18.57
C ILE A 67 -20.42 -8.93 18.35
N GLU A 68 -20.71 -10.18 17.99
CA GLU A 68 -22.07 -10.66 17.68
C GLU A 68 -22.80 -11.26 18.89
N SER A 69 -22.08 -11.52 19.99
CA SER A 69 -22.67 -12.13 21.18
C SER A 69 -23.81 -11.27 21.74
N PRO A 70 -24.94 -11.84 22.18
CA PRO A 70 -26.01 -11.08 22.81
C PRO A 70 -25.50 -10.45 24.12
N LEU A 71 -25.35 -9.13 24.10
CA LEU A 71 -24.88 -8.33 25.22
C LEU A 71 -26.07 -7.83 26.05
N LYS A 72 -26.11 -8.17 27.35
CA LYS A 72 -27.11 -7.64 28.29
C LYS A 72 -26.94 -6.14 28.52
N HIS A 73 -25.70 -5.65 28.50
CA HIS A 73 -25.32 -4.26 28.62
C HIS A 73 -24.21 -3.93 27.62
N SER A 74 -24.15 -2.67 27.16
CA SER A 74 -23.09 -2.23 26.26
C SER A 74 -21.72 -2.38 26.93
N ILE A 75 -20.79 -3.01 26.23
CA ILE A 75 -19.38 -3.15 26.61
C ILE A 75 -18.48 -2.16 25.87
N ALA A 76 -19.07 -1.13 25.26
CA ALA A 76 -18.33 -0.07 24.58
C ALA A 76 -17.29 0.56 25.53
N LYS A 77 -16.11 0.89 24.99
CA LYS A 77 -14.97 1.48 25.71
C LYS A 77 -14.32 0.56 26.75
N GLN A 78 -14.80 -0.67 26.94
CA GLN A 78 -14.16 -1.64 27.83
C GLN A 78 -13.03 -2.40 27.12
N LYS A 79 -12.16 -3.05 27.89
CA LYS A 79 -11.06 -3.86 27.35
C LYS A 79 -11.53 -5.31 27.21
N ILE A 80 -11.23 -5.92 26.07
CA ILE A 80 -11.36 -7.36 25.81
C ILE A 80 -9.99 -8.02 25.83
N GLU A 81 -9.97 -9.29 26.19
CA GLU A 81 -8.82 -10.18 26.15
C GLU A 81 -8.86 -10.98 24.86
N ILE A 82 -7.85 -10.80 24.01
CA ILE A 82 -7.63 -11.58 22.80
C ILE A 82 -6.59 -12.64 23.13
N ARG A 83 -6.94 -13.91 22.92
CA ARG A 83 -6.06 -15.06 23.14
C ARG A 83 -5.62 -15.61 21.79
N THR A 84 -4.32 -15.72 21.61
CA THR A 84 -3.69 -16.34 20.44
C THR A 84 -2.95 -17.57 20.89
N GLY A 85 -3.40 -18.75 20.45
CA GLY A 85 -2.79 -20.03 20.77
C GLY A 85 -1.79 -20.49 19.71
N GLN A 86 -1.51 -21.80 19.73
CA GLN A 86 -0.63 -22.47 18.78
C GLN A 86 -1.21 -22.61 17.35
N TYR A 87 -2.53 -22.48 17.22
CA TYR A 87 -3.24 -22.55 15.94
C TYR A 87 -3.47 -21.15 15.33
N ALA A 88 -3.58 -21.10 14.00
CA ALA A 88 -3.84 -19.86 13.28
C ALA A 88 -5.27 -19.37 13.55
N GLY A 89 -5.40 -18.43 14.47
CA GLY A 89 -6.68 -17.84 14.88
C GLY A 89 -6.53 -17.02 16.15
N PHE A 90 -7.61 -16.39 16.58
CA PHE A 90 -7.69 -15.76 17.89
C PHE A 90 -9.08 -15.97 18.46
N GLU A 91 -9.15 -15.98 19.78
CA GLU A 91 -10.41 -16.00 20.51
C GLU A 91 -10.54 -14.71 21.32
N ALA A 92 -11.75 -14.17 21.41
CA ALA A 92 -12.02 -12.96 22.16
C ALA A 92 -12.80 -13.30 23.43
N TYR A 93 -12.35 -12.77 24.56
CA TYR A 93 -12.97 -12.94 25.87
C TYR A 93 -13.25 -11.60 26.52
N PHE A 94 -14.36 -11.53 27.25
CA PHE A 94 -14.70 -10.40 28.10
C PHE A 94 -15.18 -10.91 29.47
N ALA A 95 -14.48 -10.51 30.54
CA ALA A 95 -14.76 -10.97 31.90
C ALA A 95 -14.88 -12.51 32.04
N GLY A 96 -14.02 -13.25 31.33
CA GLY A 96 -14.02 -14.72 31.32
C GLY A 96 -15.05 -15.37 30.39
N ARG A 97 -15.91 -14.59 29.71
CA ARG A 97 -16.88 -15.10 28.74
C ARG A 97 -16.35 -15.01 27.31
N HIS A 98 -16.44 -16.11 26.56
CA HIS A 98 -16.12 -16.15 25.13
C HIS A 98 -17.09 -15.31 24.30
N LEU A 99 -16.56 -14.54 23.34
CA LEU A 99 -17.30 -13.66 22.45
C LEU A 99 -17.27 -14.21 21.03
N ALA A 100 -18.45 -14.37 20.43
CA ALA A 100 -18.58 -14.59 18.99
C ALA A 100 -18.25 -13.29 18.26
N VAL A 101 -17.31 -13.36 17.30
CA VAL A 101 -16.83 -12.20 16.54
C VAL A 101 -16.82 -12.50 15.05
N SER A 102 -17.23 -11.53 14.24
CA SER A 102 -17.16 -11.59 12.77
C SER A 102 -16.27 -10.49 12.21
N GLU A 103 -15.56 -10.79 11.12
CA GLU A 103 -14.71 -9.80 10.45
C GLU A 103 -15.58 -8.74 9.77
N VAL A 104 -15.38 -7.48 10.16
CA VAL A 104 -16.00 -6.33 9.51
C VAL A 104 -15.20 -6.03 8.25
N ILE A 105 -15.77 -6.39 7.11
CA ILE A 105 -15.27 -5.95 5.81
C ILE A 105 -15.75 -4.50 5.62
N GLU A 106 -14.93 -3.53 6.03
CA GLU A 106 -15.17 -2.15 5.61
C GLU A 106 -15.16 -2.12 4.08
N PRO A 107 -16.19 -1.56 3.41
CA PRO A 107 -16.16 -1.42 1.96
C PRO A 107 -14.90 -0.62 1.61
N THR A 108 -14.00 -1.21 0.82
CA THR A 108 -12.78 -0.54 0.35
C THR A 108 -13.17 0.86 -0.11
N LYS A 109 -12.58 1.89 0.52
CA LYS A 109 -12.83 3.28 0.12
C LYS A 109 -12.65 3.34 -1.40
N PRO A 110 -13.67 3.71 -2.19
CA PRO A 110 -13.51 3.82 -3.63
C PRO A 110 -12.32 4.76 -3.85
N SER A 111 -11.43 4.41 -4.78
CA SER A 111 -10.37 5.34 -5.13
C SER A 111 -11.01 6.66 -5.54
N MET A 112 -10.34 7.80 -5.33
CA MET A 112 -10.87 9.11 -5.73
C MET A 112 -11.39 9.11 -7.18
N PHE A 113 -10.80 8.27 -8.03
CA PHE A 113 -11.19 8.05 -9.41
C PHE A 113 -12.53 7.31 -9.58
N ASP A 114 -12.87 6.37 -8.70
CA ASP A 114 -14.11 5.61 -8.81
C ASP A 114 -15.32 6.44 -8.35
N LEU A 115 -15.15 7.26 -7.31
CA LEU A 115 -16.20 8.18 -6.85
C LEU A 115 -16.54 9.24 -7.92
N ASP A 116 -15.52 9.75 -8.61
CA ASP A 116 -15.72 10.71 -9.71
C ASP A 116 -16.48 10.10 -10.90
N ILE A 117 -16.24 8.82 -11.21
CA ILE A 117 -17.00 8.09 -12.24
C ILE A 117 -18.44 7.89 -11.79
N GLN A 118 -18.65 7.46 -10.55
CA GLN A 118 -20.00 7.25 -9.98
C GLN A 118 -20.84 8.53 -10.03
N LYS A 119 -20.26 9.68 -9.66
CA LYS A 119 -20.93 10.97 -9.77
C LYS A 119 -21.35 11.29 -11.20
N LYS A 120 -20.46 11.10 -12.17
CA LYS A 120 -20.75 11.34 -13.60
C LYS A 120 -21.83 10.40 -14.14
N LEU A 121 -21.80 9.13 -13.74
CA LEU A 121 -22.85 8.16 -14.08
C LEU A 121 -24.20 8.56 -13.48
N GLY A 122 -24.23 8.97 -12.20
CA GLY A 122 -25.46 9.41 -11.54
C GLY A 122 -26.13 10.59 -12.23
N VAL A 123 -25.35 11.52 -12.80
CA VAL A 123 -25.90 12.64 -13.60
C VAL A 123 -26.53 12.16 -14.90
N LEU A 124 -25.95 11.15 -15.55
CA LEU A 124 -26.50 10.57 -16.77
C LEU A 124 -27.78 9.76 -16.49
N GLU A 125 -27.79 8.99 -15.40
CA GLU A 125 -29.00 8.29 -14.93
C GLU A 125 -30.11 9.28 -14.59
N LEU A 126 -29.78 10.41 -13.96
CA LEU A 126 -30.75 11.47 -13.69
C LEU A 126 -31.33 12.05 -14.99
N ALA A 127 -30.49 12.28 -16.00
CA ALA A 127 -30.92 12.77 -17.31
C ALA A 127 -31.83 11.76 -18.04
N GLU A 128 -31.57 10.46 -17.89
CA GLU A 128 -32.40 9.40 -18.46
C GLU A 128 -33.75 9.29 -17.75
N LYS A 129 -33.76 9.30 -16.40
CA LYS A 129 -34.99 9.27 -15.59
C LYS A 129 -35.92 10.43 -15.88
N LEU A 130 -35.38 11.64 -16.06
CA LEU A 130 -36.16 12.84 -16.34
C LEU A 130 -36.52 12.99 -17.83
N GLN A 131 -35.88 12.23 -18.71
CA GLN A 131 -35.92 12.40 -20.17
C GLN A 131 -35.69 13.86 -20.63
N ASN A 132 -35.03 14.68 -19.80
CA ASN A 132 -34.80 16.10 -20.03
C ASN A 132 -33.42 16.52 -19.51
N VAL A 133 -32.50 16.80 -20.45
CA VAL A 133 -31.11 17.17 -20.15
C VAL A 133 -31.01 18.55 -19.49
N SER A 134 -31.94 19.47 -19.79
CA SER A 134 -31.94 20.82 -19.20
C SER A 134 -32.34 20.77 -17.72
N GLU A 135 -33.35 19.98 -17.37
CA GLU A 135 -33.75 19.78 -15.97
C GLU A 135 -32.70 19.00 -15.19
N ALA A 136 -32.09 17.96 -15.79
CA ALA A 136 -30.99 17.24 -15.17
C ALA A 136 -29.77 18.15 -14.93
N SER A 137 -29.47 19.07 -15.85
CA SER A 137 -28.42 20.08 -15.69
C SER A 137 -28.71 21.03 -14.53
N ARG A 138 -29.96 21.51 -14.41
CA ARG A 138 -30.41 22.39 -13.32
C ARG A 138 -30.32 21.70 -11.95
N LEU A 139 -30.68 20.42 -11.86
CA LEU A 139 -30.69 19.66 -10.61
C LEU A 139 -29.30 19.16 -10.19
N SER A 140 -28.46 18.74 -11.15
CA SER A 140 -27.12 18.22 -10.85
C SER A 140 -26.04 19.29 -10.74
N GLY A 141 -26.28 20.51 -11.24
CA GLY A 141 -25.28 21.58 -11.33
C GLY A 141 -24.23 21.35 -12.43
N VAL A 142 -24.37 20.30 -13.24
CA VAL A 142 -23.46 20.00 -14.37
C VAL A 142 -24.00 20.64 -15.64
N SER A 143 -23.13 21.25 -16.45
CA SER A 143 -23.56 21.90 -17.70
C SER A 143 -24.11 20.88 -18.71
N ARG A 144 -25.12 21.29 -19.48
CA ARG A 144 -25.69 20.48 -20.57
C ARG A 144 -24.62 19.94 -21.52
N ASP A 145 -23.64 20.76 -21.89
CA ASP A 145 -22.53 20.37 -22.76
C ASP A 145 -21.69 19.23 -22.15
N THR A 146 -21.44 19.27 -20.84
CA THR A 146 -20.70 18.21 -20.14
C THR A 146 -21.50 16.90 -20.13
N ILE A 147 -22.82 16.96 -19.95
CA ILE A 147 -23.70 15.78 -20.03
C ILE A 147 -23.64 15.15 -21.42
N TYR A 148 -23.72 15.94 -22.49
CA TYR A 148 -23.58 15.44 -23.86
C TYR A 148 -22.19 14.85 -24.12
N ARG A 149 -21.12 15.48 -23.64
CA ARG A 149 -19.75 14.99 -23.76
C ARG A 149 -19.56 13.65 -23.04
N HIS A 150 -20.11 13.49 -21.83
CA HIS A 150 -20.06 12.24 -21.08
C HIS A 150 -20.83 11.12 -21.79
N ARG A 151 -22.00 11.42 -22.35
CA ARG A 151 -22.76 10.46 -23.17
C ARG A 151 -21.96 10.00 -24.39
N LYS A 152 -21.26 10.92 -25.06
CA LYS A 152 -20.38 10.61 -26.19
C LYS A 152 -19.19 9.73 -25.77
N LEU A 153 -18.51 10.08 -24.67
CA LEU A 153 -17.38 9.29 -24.14
C LEU A 153 -17.77 7.86 -23.78
N ILE A 154 -18.94 7.66 -23.17
CA ILE A 154 -19.45 6.31 -22.88
C ILE A 154 -19.69 5.53 -24.17
N LYS A 155 -20.24 6.16 -25.21
CA LYS A 155 -20.49 5.52 -26.49
C LYS A 155 -19.18 5.08 -27.17
N GLU A 156 -18.10 5.84 -27.00
CA GLU A 156 -16.81 5.59 -27.66
C GLU A 156 -15.89 4.63 -26.88
N GLY A 157 -15.85 4.71 -25.55
CA GLY A 157 -14.89 3.95 -24.72
C GLY A 157 -15.46 3.41 -23.41
N GLY A 158 -16.78 3.28 -23.32
CA GLY A 158 -17.48 2.74 -22.16
C GLY A 158 -17.33 3.60 -20.90
N VAL A 159 -17.65 3.00 -19.75
CA VAL A 159 -17.60 3.69 -18.44
C VAL A 159 -16.17 4.17 -18.10
N GLN A 160 -15.15 3.45 -18.56
CA GLN A 160 -13.76 3.80 -18.28
C GLN A 160 -13.32 5.09 -18.98
N ALA A 161 -13.94 5.46 -20.11
CA ALA A 161 -13.66 6.72 -20.80
C ALA A 161 -14.11 7.98 -20.02
N LEU A 162 -14.96 7.82 -19.00
CA LEU A 162 -15.32 8.93 -18.08
C LEU A 162 -14.19 9.29 -17.12
N LYS A 163 -13.14 8.47 -17.04
CA LYS A 163 -11.94 8.78 -16.25
C LYS A 163 -11.33 10.08 -16.73
N ARG A 164 -10.77 10.85 -15.78
CA ARG A 164 -10.03 12.06 -16.12
C ARG A 164 -8.84 11.66 -16.99
N GLN A 165 -8.88 12.03 -18.26
CA GLN A 165 -7.75 11.89 -19.14
C GLN A 165 -6.70 12.93 -18.71
N VAL A 166 -5.56 12.45 -18.23
CA VAL A 166 -4.37 13.28 -18.08
C VAL A 166 -3.84 13.50 -19.50
N ARG A 167 -3.64 14.74 -19.92
CA ARG A 167 -2.99 15.01 -21.20
C ARG A 167 -1.59 14.44 -21.13
N ALA A 168 -1.14 13.78 -22.21
CA ALA A 168 0.27 13.47 -22.37
C ALA A 168 1.10 14.75 -22.15
N ASP A 169 2.24 14.60 -21.48
CA ASP A 169 3.09 15.74 -21.10
C ASP A 169 3.36 16.62 -22.33
N HIS A 170 2.77 17.82 -22.33
CA HIS A 170 2.98 18.77 -23.39
C HIS A 170 4.43 19.26 -23.32
N ILE A 171 5.26 18.86 -24.28
CA ILE A 171 6.62 19.37 -24.41
C ILE A 171 6.55 20.73 -25.11
N HIS A 172 6.81 21.78 -24.35
CA HIS A 172 6.85 23.15 -24.87
C HIS A 172 8.01 23.31 -25.87
N GLN A 173 7.80 24.05 -26.96
CA GLN A 173 8.81 24.24 -28.03
C GLN A 173 10.12 24.89 -27.53
N ASN A 174 10.02 25.79 -26.54
CA ASN A 174 11.19 26.39 -25.90
C ASN A 174 11.92 25.47 -24.91
N ARG A 175 11.55 24.18 -24.81
CA ARG A 175 12.31 23.19 -24.03
C ARG A 175 13.60 22.87 -24.79
N THR A 176 14.65 22.52 -24.04
CA THR A 176 15.83 21.89 -24.62
C THR A 176 15.44 20.69 -25.46
N ASP A 177 16.03 20.59 -26.65
CA ASP A 177 15.77 19.52 -27.58
C ASP A 177 16.00 18.14 -26.94
N GLN A 178 15.27 17.14 -27.41
CA GLN A 178 15.28 15.80 -26.83
C GLN A 178 16.65 15.13 -27.00
N GLU A 179 17.32 15.32 -28.13
CA GLU A 179 18.66 14.77 -28.37
C GLU A 179 19.70 15.37 -27.41
N VAL A 180 19.67 16.69 -27.24
CA VAL A 180 20.51 17.40 -26.28
C VAL A 180 20.22 16.93 -24.86
N THR A 181 18.95 16.78 -24.51
CA THR A 181 18.52 16.31 -23.19
C THR A 181 19.04 14.90 -22.91
N SER A 182 18.93 13.97 -23.86
CA SER A 182 19.44 12.61 -23.74
C SER A 182 20.95 12.58 -23.54
N THR A 183 21.69 13.37 -24.31
CA THR A 183 23.16 13.49 -24.19
C THR A 183 23.56 14.01 -22.81
N VAL A 184 22.85 15.02 -22.29
CA VAL A 184 23.09 15.55 -20.93
C VAL A 184 22.83 14.49 -19.87
N ILE A 185 21.75 13.71 -20.01
CA ILE A 185 21.39 12.64 -19.06
C ILE A 185 22.48 11.56 -19.06
N GLU A 186 22.85 11.04 -20.22
CA GLU A 186 23.86 9.99 -20.38
C GLU A 186 25.20 10.42 -19.77
N PHE A 187 25.71 11.59 -20.18
CA PHE A 187 26.94 12.15 -19.64
C PHE A 187 26.89 12.32 -18.11
N SER A 188 25.73 12.71 -17.57
CA SER A 188 25.53 12.90 -16.13
C SER A 188 25.44 11.59 -15.34
N LEU A 189 24.98 10.50 -15.97
CA LEU A 189 24.94 9.15 -15.38
C LEU A 189 26.31 8.48 -15.42
N ASP A 190 27.12 8.76 -16.44
CA ASP A 190 28.51 8.32 -16.49
C ASP A 190 29.37 9.06 -15.47
N ASN A 191 29.09 10.34 -15.26
CA ASN A 191 29.85 11.20 -14.35
C ASN A 191 28.98 11.79 -13.23
N PRO A 192 28.45 10.97 -12.31
CA PRO A 192 27.49 11.40 -11.30
C PRO A 192 28.08 12.33 -10.23
N HIS A 193 29.41 12.43 -10.15
CA HIS A 193 30.11 13.31 -9.22
C HIS A 193 30.22 14.76 -9.73
N LEU A 194 30.06 15.00 -11.03
CA LEU A 194 30.22 16.34 -11.61
C LEU A 194 29.04 17.26 -11.27
N GLY A 195 29.33 18.52 -11.01
CA GLY A 195 28.36 19.58 -10.80
C GLY A 195 27.86 20.21 -12.11
N GLN A 196 26.74 20.94 -12.05
CA GLN A 196 26.07 21.54 -13.22
C GLN A 196 26.98 22.42 -14.10
N ALA A 197 27.90 23.17 -13.50
CA ALA A 197 28.84 24.03 -14.23
C ALA A 197 29.94 23.21 -14.93
N GLN A 198 30.42 22.15 -14.29
CA GLN A 198 31.40 21.24 -14.89
C GLN A 198 30.79 20.49 -16.07
N VAL A 199 29.58 19.96 -15.91
CA VAL A 199 28.85 19.27 -16.99
C VAL A 199 28.62 20.21 -18.17
N SER A 200 28.16 21.44 -17.94
CA SER A 200 28.01 22.47 -18.99
C SER A 200 29.32 22.70 -19.77
N ASN A 201 30.45 22.87 -19.07
CA ASN A 201 31.75 23.08 -19.72
C ASN A 201 32.23 21.86 -20.52
N GLN A 202 31.99 20.65 -20.00
CA GLN A 202 32.34 19.39 -20.67
C GLN A 202 31.50 19.19 -21.93
N LEU A 203 30.20 19.45 -21.86
CA LEU A 203 29.29 19.38 -23.01
C LEU A 203 29.71 20.34 -24.12
N LYS A 204 30.10 21.56 -23.77
CA LYS A 204 30.63 22.53 -24.74
C LYS A 204 31.93 22.04 -25.38
N LYS A 205 32.83 21.43 -24.61
CA LYS A 205 34.15 20.99 -25.08
C LYS A 205 34.09 19.75 -25.98
N TYR A 206 33.31 18.73 -25.60
CA TYR A 206 33.33 17.42 -26.27
C TYR A 206 32.20 17.25 -27.28
N TYR A 207 31.03 17.84 -27.02
CA TYR A 207 29.82 17.65 -27.83
C TYR A 207 29.41 18.91 -28.61
N GLN A 208 30.12 20.04 -28.41
CA GLN A 208 29.78 21.34 -29.00
C GLN A 208 28.37 21.84 -28.65
N ILE A 209 27.82 21.35 -27.54
CA ILE A 209 26.49 21.73 -27.05
C ILE A 209 26.64 22.93 -26.11
N GLU A 210 26.07 24.08 -26.50
CA GLU A 210 26.03 25.28 -25.66
C GLU A 210 24.80 25.28 -24.74
N LEU A 211 24.86 24.51 -23.67
CA LEU A 211 23.84 24.52 -22.62
C LEU A 211 24.38 25.17 -21.34
N SER A 212 23.67 26.17 -20.81
CA SER A 212 24.07 26.84 -19.56
C SER A 212 24.01 25.88 -18.36
N ALA A 213 24.78 26.16 -17.30
CA ALA A 213 24.73 25.39 -16.05
C ALA A 213 23.30 25.30 -15.47
N SER A 214 22.51 26.37 -15.59
CA SER A 214 21.09 26.36 -15.20
C SER A 214 20.25 25.47 -16.11
N GLY A 215 20.53 25.45 -17.42
CA GLY A 215 19.90 24.54 -18.38
C GLY A 215 20.10 23.06 -18.00
N VAL A 216 21.34 22.69 -17.65
CA VAL A 216 21.66 21.35 -17.13
C VAL A 216 20.86 21.04 -15.86
N ARG A 217 20.77 21.98 -14.92
CA ARG A 217 19.97 21.82 -13.69
C ARG A 217 18.49 21.59 -14.00
N TYR A 218 17.91 22.32 -14.94
CA TYR A 218 16.51 22.14 -15.31
C TYR A 218 16.24 20.78 -15.95
N VAL A 219 17.18 20.26 -16.74
CA VAL A 219 17.13 18.87 -17.24
C VAL A 219 17.13 17.91 -16.05
N TRP A 220 18.07 18.06 -15.11
CA TRP A 220 18.14 17.19 -13.93
C TRP A 220 16.88 17.23 -13.07
N LEU A 221 16.27 18.38 -12.84
CA LEU A 221 15.06 18.49 -12.02
C LEU A 221 13.87 17.77 -12.64
N ARG A 222 13.72 17.81 -13.97
CA ARG A 222 12.64 17.10 -14.68
C ARG A 222 12.84 15.59 -14.64
N GLU A 223 14.10 15.19 -14.62
CA GLU A 223 14.54 13.78 -14.69
C GLU A 223 14.81 13.16 -13.31
N ASN A 224 14.56 13.90 -12.23
CA ASN A 224 14.86 13.53 -10.84
C ASN A 224 16.35 13.14 -10.62
N MET A 225 17.29 13.94 -11.13
CA MET A 225 18.74 13.71 -11.12
C MET A 225 19.54 14.81 -10.41
N GLN A 226 18.89 15.60 -9.55
CA GLN A 226 19.48 16.81 -8.93
C GLN A 226 20.68 16.55 -8.01
N THR A 227 20.77 15.37 -7.39
CA THR A 227 21.89 14.99 -6.51
C THR A 227 22.68 13.84 -7.10
N CYS A 228 23.93 13.67 -6.65
CA CYS A 228 24.76 12.52 -7.00
C CYS A 228 24.07 11.20 -6.65
N ALA A 229 23.48 11.09 -5.46
CA ALA A 229 22.76 9.90 -5.01
C ALA A 229 21.60 9.52 -5.96
N LEU A 230 20.82 10.50 -6.42
CA LEU A 230 19.73 10.24 -7.37
C LEU A 230 20.23 9.82 -8.74
N ARG A 231 21.38 10.36 -9.19
CA ARG A 231 22.02 9.92 -10.43
C ARG A 231 22.53 8.48 -10.33
N LEU A 232 23.10 8.07 -9.20
CA LEU A 232 23.48 6.67 -8.96
C LEU A 232 22.25 5.76 -8.95
N GLN A 233 21.21 6.12 -8.20
CA GLN A 233 19.97 5.34 -8.15
C GLN A 233 19.34 5.17 -9.54
N LYS A 234 19.33 6.25 -10.34
CA LYS A 234 18.80 6.18 -11.70
C LYS A 234 19.67 5.32 -12.62
N LYS A 235 21.00 5.36 -12.45
CA LYS A 235 21.94 4.49 -13.17
C LYS A 235 21.71 3.01 -12.82
N GLU A 236 21.59 2.70 -11.54
CA GLU A 236 21.29 1.34 -11.05
C GLU A 236 19.96 0.84 -11.60
N ALA A 237 18.90 1.67 -11.52
CA ALA A 237 17.59 1.34 -12.05
C ALA A 237 17.62 1.06 -13.57
N LEU A 238 18.39 1.84 -14.34
CA LEU A 238 18.54 1.62 -15.77
C LEU A 238 19.30 0.31 -16.07
N SER A 239 20.33 -0.01 -15.29
CA SER A 239 21.07 -1.26 -15.43
C SER A 239 20.29 -2.52 -15.01
N ALA A 240 19.28 -2.38 -14.15
CA ALA A 240 18.45 -3.49 -13.69
C ALA A 240 17.29 -3.83 -14.64
N VAL A 241 16.98 -2.95 -15.60
CA VAL A 241 15.92 -3.12 -16.60
C VAL A 241 16.47 -3.74 -17.90
N VAL A 242 17.79 -3.72 -18.09
CA VAL A 242 18.51 -4.36 -19.21
C VAL A 242 18.97 -5.75 -18.78
#